data_AF-A0A098YNB1-F1
#
_entry.id   AF-A0A098YNB1-F1
#
_cell.length_a   1.000
_cell.length_b   1.000
_cell.length_c   1.000
_cell.angle_alpha   90.00
_cell.angle_beta   90.00
_cell.angle_gamma   90.00
#
_symmetry.space_group_name_H-M   'P 1'
#
loop_
_entity.id
_entity.type
_entity.pdbx_description
1 polymer ?
#
loop_
_entity_poly.entity_id
_entity_poly.type
_entity_poly.pdbx_seq_one_letter_code
_entity_poly.pdbx_strand_id
1 'polypeptide(L)'
;MRPLKTILGSYMPAFFRMDLSFSFPGGERAYEKINEKEVSVFIHEYIHFIQDITTYIGYNNLYVYSEYLHGAVNEIYKKSPGNIHLPITFNNNYGNINLNRFVNKETCGDIEEENEFFLTKITFEEKEVPYRNQFVSHIKKVKLHSAKGKIVDFGYRAIMESMAYLIEKQITRGSSIPPDFPYLSAEMIVKEYYEEFGENPLRIIALCDASLQFSEPAKIFIESLKEFKKTNFNPENANDVIDYFYNKKCVQMGNPVDLTMGIINMGFMVGERLKLYMNNASFKPFHDVIHTTIGFGISQRIKNRYFILDIVRNGYALTNPLLRKILLKVGTPIIKDINDDFWMIPPIGKNPSNYWLEYFPAVEAIYNTIANGFDICELFNWCEKSPHTIEDERCINEPWKRVGDKSLCPYAMLWKHWNLSSYIPNIKSSY
;
A
#
# COMPACT_ATOMS: atom_id res chain seq x y z
N MET A 1 -9.91 -2.58 -3.38
CA MET A 1 -8.48 -2.83 -3.17
C MET A 1 -8.31 -4.31 -2.88
N ARG A 2 -7.11 -4.89 -3.02
CA ARG A 2 -6.89 -6.30 -2.67
C ARG A 2 -5.63 -6.40 -1.80
N PRO A 3 -5.66 -7.17 -0.70
CA PRO A 3 -4.52 -7.25 0.21
C PRO A 3 -3.30 -7.87 -0.47
N LEU A 4 -2.10 -7.43 -0.08
CA LEU A 4 -0.85 -8.18 -0.26
C LEU A 4 -0.93 -9.36 0.69
N LYS A 5 -0.78 -10.59 0.21
CA LYS A 5 -1.08 -11.79 1.00
C LYS A 5 0.22 -12.51 1.26
N THR A 6 0.31 -13.12 2.42
CA THR A 6 1.16 -14.27 2.72
C THR A 6 0.27 -15.41 3.19
N ILE A 7 0.78 -16.64 3.21
CA ILE A 7 0.08 -17.82 3.77
C ILE A 7 -0.39 -17.56 5.24
N LEU A 8 0.18 -16.55 5.92
CA LEU A 8 -0.01 -16.28 7.34
C LEU A 8 -0.33 -14.81 7.69
N GLY A 9 -0.48 -13.92 6.71
CA GLY A 9 -0.65 -12.49 6.96
C GLY A 9 -1.10 -11.75 5.71
N SER A 10 -1.49 -10.50 5.87
CA SER A 10 -1.77 -9.65 4.72
C SER A 10 -1.67 -8.16 5.06
N TYR A 11 -1.30 -7.31 4.10
CA TYR A 11 -1.29 -5.85 4.27
C TYR A 11 -2.27 -5.21 3.29
N MET A 12 -3.04 -4.24 3.78
CA MET A 12 -3.94 -3.41 3.00
C MET A 12 -3.32 -2.03 2.77
N PRO A 13 -2.77 -1.76 1.56
CA PRO A 13 -2.19 -0.47 1.22
C PRO A 13 -3.18 0.67 1.37
N ALA A 14 -2.69 1.90 1.52
CA ALA A 14 -3.49 3.12 1.62
C ALA A 14 -4.51 3.25 2.78
N PHE A 15 -4.79 2.18 3.52
CA PHE A 15 -5.64 2.18 4.71
C PHE A 15 -4.89 1.77 5.99
N PHE A 16 -3.57 1.54 5.88
CA PHE A 16 -2.67 1.26 7.00
C PHE A 16 -3.20 0.16 7.92
N ARG A 17 -3.57 -0.98 7.33
CA ARG A 17 -4.04 -2.17 8.05
C ARG A 17 -3.19 -3.37 7.68
N MET A 18 -2.75 -4.13 8.67
CA MET A 18 -2.15 -5.45 8.50
C MET A 18 -3.00 -6.48 9.23
N ASP A 19 -3.23 -7.62 8.60
CA ASP A 19 -3.98 -8.75 9.13
C ASP A 19 -2.97 -9.88 9.43
N LEU A 20 -2.98 -10.46 10.63
CA LEU A 20 -2.06 -11.51 11.08
C LEU A 20 -2.84 -12.78 11.38
N SER A 21 -2.33 -13.94 10.94
CA SER A 21 -2.93 -15.26 11.23
C SER A 21 -2.57 -15.84 12.60
N PHE A 22 -2.05 -15.01 13.51
CA PHE A 22 -1.69 -15.39 14.87
C PHE A 22 -2.14 -14.30 15.83
N SER A 23 -2.25 -14.61 17.12
CA SER A 23 -2.66 -13.63 18.13
C SER A 23 -1.51 -12.68 18.45
N PHE A 24 -1.80 -11.39 18.52
CA PHE A 24 -0.79 -10.37 18.80
C PHE A 24 -0.84 -9.97 20.28
N PRO A 25 0.26 -10.10 21.05
CA PRO A 25 0.22 -10.00 22.51
C PRO A 25 0.06 -8.56 23.06
N GLY A 26 -0.05 -7.56 22.18
CA GLY A 26 -0.25 -6.16 22.55
C GLY A 26 0.91 -5.48 23.29
N GLY A 27 0.87 -4.14 23.29
CA GLY A 27 1.86 -3.28 23.95
C GLY A 27 3.11 -2.93 23.11
N GLU A 28 3.91 -1.99 23.61
CA GLU A 28 5.01 -1.36 22.86
C GLU A 28 6.13 -2.32 22.40
N ARG A 29 6.27 -3.46 23.07
CA ARG A 29 7.26 -4.52 22.76
C ARG A 29 6.59 -5.84 22.39
N ALA A 30 5.35 -5.80 21.89
CA ALA A 30 4.57 -6.98 21.54
C ALA A 30 5.30 -7.91 20.55
N TYR A 31 5.92 -7.33 19.52
CA TYR A 31 6.65 -8.06 18.48
C TYR A 31 7.90 -8.78 18.99
N GLU A 32 8.37 -8.49 20.21
CA GLU A 32 9.49 -9.21 20.83
C GLU A 32 9.03 -10.44 21.64
N LYS A 33 7.72 -10.64 21.78
CA LYS A 33 7.11 -11.72 22.57
C LYS A 33 6.50 -12.83 21.72
N ILE A 34 6.51 -12.67 20.39
CA ILE A 34 6.00 -13.63 19.42
C ILE A 34 7.13 -14.56 18.97
N ASN A 35 6.80 -15.74 18.44
CA ASN A 35 7.80 -16.72 18.03
C ASN A 35 8.48 -16.34 16.69
N GLU A 36 9.60 -16.99 16.33
CA GLU A 36 10.40 -16.63 15.15
C GLU A 36 9.61 -16.63 13.83
N LYS A 37 8.63 -17.54 13.69
CA LYS A 37 7.77 -17.61 12.50
C LYS A 37 6.81 -16.43 12.45
N GLU A 38 6.21 -16.10 13.59
CA GLU A 38 5.34 -14.93 13.75
C GLU A 38 6.10 -13.60 13.56
N VAL A 39 7.35 -13.51 14.06
CA VAL A 39 8.25 -12.38 13.77
C VAL A 39 8.44 -12.24 12.28
N SER A 40 8.70 -13.34 11.56
CA SER A 40 8.91 -13.32 10.12
C SER A 40 7.73 -12.71 9.36
N VAL A 41 6.52 -13.18 9.67
CA VAL A 41 5.27 -12.66 9.11
C VAL A 41 5.05 -11.19 9.47
N PHE A 42 5.19 -10.83 10.76
CA PHE A 42 5.04 -9.43 11.20
C PHE A 42 6.00 -8.50 10.46
N ILE A 43 7.27 -8.91 10.31
CA ILE A 43 8.28 -8.14 9.60
C ILE A 43 7.96 -8.00 8.13
N HIS A 44 7.52 -9.07 7.46
CA HIS A 44 7.10 -9.03 6.06
C HIS A 44 6.04 -7.95 5.82
N GLU A 45 4.94 -8.02 6.57
CA GLU A 45 3.83 -7.08 6.46
C GLU A 45 4.23 -5.66 6.90
N TYR A 46 5.14 -5.52 7.87
CA TYR A 46 5.66 -4.22 8.27
C TYR A 46 6.59 -3.60 7.20
N ILE A 47 7.31 -4.40 6.42
CA ILE A 47 8.05 -3.91 5.25
C ILE A 47 7.08 -3.39 4.19
N HIS A 48 5.93 -4.03 3.98
CA HIS A 48 4.89 -3.49 3.09
C HIS A 48 4.37 -2.13 3.57
N PHE A 49 4.13 -1.96 4.87
CA PHE A 49 3.79 -0.65 5.42
C PHE A 49 4.88 0.40 5.13
N ILE A 50 6.16 0.06 5.31
CA ILE A 50 7.28 0.96 4.98
C ILE A 50 7.29 1.29 3.49
N GLN A 51 7.10 0.30 2.60
CA GLN A 51 7.02 0.53 1.16
C GLN A 51 5.86 1.50 0.83
N ASP A 52 4.70 1.33 1.48
CA ASP A 52 3.50 2.11 1.23
C ASP A 52 3.67 3.59 1.64
N ILE A 53 4.36 3.86 2.74
CA ILE A 53 4.58 5.24 3.22
C ILE A 53 5.87 5.88 2.69
N THR A 54 6.69 5.18 1.91
CA THR A 54 7.98 5.72 1.44
C THR A 54 8.20 5.65 -0.07
N THR A 55 7.34 5.00 -0.83
CA THR A 55 7.50 4.84 -2.29
C THR A 55 6.51 5.68 -3.07
N TYR A 56 6.84 5.99 -4.32
CA TYR A 56 5.89 6.64 -5.23
C TYR A 56 4.64 5.79 -5.42
N ILE A 57 4.77 4.47 -5.55
CA ILE A 57 3.63 3.56 -5.70
C ILE A 57 2.70 3.58 -4.49
N GLY A 58 3.24 3.55 -3.27
CA GLY A 58 2.43 3.66 -2.06
C GLY A 58 1.67 4.99 -2.00
N TYR A 59 2.35 6.10 -2.29
CA TYR A 59 1.71 7.41 -2.41
C TYR A 59 0.67 7.45 -3.54
N ASN A 60 0.93 6.82 -4.67
CA ASN A 60 -0.03 6.75 -5.78
C ASN A 60 -1.27 5.94 -5.41
N ASN A 61 -1.12 4.84 -4.67
CA ASN A 61 -2.25 4.11 -4.12
C ASN A 61 -3.09 5.03 -3.23
N LEU A 62 -2.47 5.67 -2.22
CA LEU A 62 -3.14 6.63 -1.33
C LEU A 62 -3.89 7.71 -2.12
N TYR A 63 -3.26 8.29 -3.16
CA TYR A 63 -3.87 9.28 -4.03
C TYR A 63 -5.09 8.73 -4.78
N VAL A 64 -4.96 7.60 -5.47
CA VAL A 64 -6.01 7.02 -6.33
C VAL A 64 -7.28 6.69 -5.53
N TYR A 65 -7.12 6.10 -4.33
CA TYR A 65 -8.26 5.79 -3.46
C TYR A 65 -8.89 7.05 -2.87
N SER A 66 -8.07 8.05 -2.51
CA SER A 66 -8.57 9.33 -2.02
C SER A 66 -9.33 10.12 -3.07
N GLU A 67 -8.79 10.22 -4.29
CA GLU A 67 -9.47 10.90 -5.40
C GLU A 67 -10.81 10.25 -5.73
N TYR A 68 -10.86 8.92 -5.72
CA TYR A 68 -12.11 8.20 -5.92
C TYR A 68 -13.17 8.60 -4.89
N LEU A 69 -12.84 8.58 -3.59
CA LEU A 69 -13.79 8.92 -2.52
C LEU A 69 -14.27 10.36 -2.64
N HIS A 70 -13.35 11.31 -2.82
CA HIS A 70 -13.70 12.73 -3.01
C HIS A 70 -14.60 12.92 -4.22
N GLY A 71 -14.28 12.28 -5.35
CA GLY A 71 -15.13 12.29 -6.53
C GLY A 71 -16.51 11.70 -6.25
N ALA A 72 -16.57 10.56 -5.59
CA ALA A 72 -17.82 9.84 -5.36
C ALA A 72 -18.76 10.61 -4.42
N VAL A 73 -18.22 11.21 -3.36
CA VAL A 73 -18.97 12.12 -2.47
C VAL A 73 -19.49 13.33 -3.24
N ASN A 74 -18.67 13.94 -4.10
CA ASN A 74 -19.11 15.05 -4.95
C ASN A 74 -20.21 14.64 -5.95
N GLU A 75 -20.21 13.42 -6.48
CA GLU A 75 -21.31 12.90 -7.29
C GLU A 75 -22.58 12.65 -6.48
N ILE A 76 -22.45 12.20 -5.22
CA ILE A 76 -23.59 12.05 -4.32
C ILE A 76 -24.27 13.40 -4.04
N TYR A 77 -23.49 14.46 -3.82
CA TYR A 77 -24.03 15.81 -3.58
C TYR A 77 -24.86 16.38 -4.75
N LYS A 78 -24.71 15.85 -5.95
CA LYS A 78 -25.52 16.25 -7.12
C LYS A 78 -26.90 15.59 -7.13
N LYS A 79 -27.12 14.58 -6.30
CA LYS A 79 -28.38 13.84 -6.21
C LYS A 79 -29.28 14.47 -5.16
N SER A 80 -30.59 14.27 -5.30
CA SER A 80 -31.53 14.62 -4.23
C SER A 80 -31.28 13.73 -3.00
N PRO A 81 -31.48 14.24 -1.76
CA PRO A 81 -31.49 13.42 -0.56
C PRO A 81 -32.42 12.21 -0.69
N GLY A 82 -32.05 11.10 -0.04
CA GLY A 82 -32.75 9.82 -0.13
C GLY A 82 -31.88 8.70 -0.69
N ASN A 83 -32.50 7.78 -1.44
CA ASN A 83 -31.80 6.58 -1.93
C ASN A 83 -30.72 6.92 -2.96
N ILE A 84 -29.50 6.43 -2.73
CA ILE A 84 -28.39 6.49 -3.69
C ILE A 84 -28.06 5.08 -4.19
N HIS A 85 -28.00 4.92 -5.50
CA HIS A 85 -27.56 3.67 -6.10
C HIS A 85 -26.05 3.49 -6.00
N LEU A 86 -25.65 2.33 -5.49
CA LEU A 86 -24.26 1.89 -5.38
C LEU A 86 -23.98 0.71 -6.35
N PRO A 87 -22.72 0.51 -6.80
CA PRO A 87 -21.56 1.38 -6.56
C PRO A 87 -21.65 2.72 -7.31
N ILE A 88 -21.00 3.76 -6.78
CA ILE A 88 -20.89 5.04 -7.49
C ILE A 88 -19.94 4.88 -8.68
N THR A 89 -20.41 5.26 -9.86
CA THR A 89 -19.62 5.24 -11.09
C THR A 89 -19.56 6.62 -11.70
N PHE A 90 -18.41 6.99 -12.27
CA PHE A 90 -18.25 8.27 -12.98
C PHE A 90 -18.47 8.09 -14.47
N ASN A 91 -19.20 9.02 -15.08
CA ASN A 91 -19.24 9.14 -16.53
C ASN A 91 -17.90 9.72 -17.02
N ASN A 92 -17.36 9.17 -18.11
CA ASN A 92 -16.12 9.64 -18.74
C ASN A 92 -14.90 9.64 -17.78
N ASN A 93 -13.91 10.49 -18.04
CA ASN A 93 -12.71 10.63 -17.22
C ASN A 93 -12.83 11.79 -16.21
N TYR A 94 -13.86 11.78 -15.35
CA TYR A 94 -14.11 12.84 -14.37
C TYR A 94 -12.87 13.08 -13.49
N GLY A 95 -12.26 14.27 -13.62
CA GLY A 95 -11.09 14.66 -12.84
C GLY A 95 -9.87 13.72 -12.97
N ASN A 96 -9.74 12.97 -14.07
CA ASN A 96 -8.75 11.89 -14.22
C ASN A 96 -8.92 10.67 -13.28
N ILE A 97 -10.00 10.57 -12.51
CA ILE A 97 -10.18 9.48 -11.53
C ILE A 97 -10.19 8.11 -12.21
N ASN A 98 -10.98 7.96 -13.28
CA ASN A 98 -11.08 6.67 -13.98
C ASN A 98 -9.78 6.31 -14.69
N LEU A 99 -9.07 7.28 -15.28
CA LEU A 99 -7.74 7.06 -15.83
C LEU A 99 -6.73 6.61 -14.76
N ASN A 100 -6.68 7.31 -13.63
CA ASN A 100 -5.75 6.98 -12.55
C ASN A 100 -6.02 5.59 -11.96
N ARG A 101 -7.30 5.22 -11.79
CA ARG A 101 -7.70 3.86 -11.38
C ARG A 101 -7.31 2.80 -12.42
N PHE A 102 -7.50 3.09 -13.70
CA PHE A 102 -7.09 2.20 -14.77
C PHE A 102 -5.58 1.97 -14.76
N VAL A 103 -4.79 3.05 -14.75
CA VAL A 103 -3.32 2.96 -14.72
C VAL A 103 -2.85 2.19 -13.49
N ASN A 104 -3.38 2.54 -12.31
CA ASN A 104 -3.02 1.86 -11.06
C ASN A 104 -3.36 0.36 -11.07
N LYS A 105 -4.51 -0.02 -11.64
CA LYS A 105 -4.90 -1.43 -11.79
C LYS A 105 -3.98 -2.18 -12.75
N GLU A 106 -3.68 -1.60 -13.91
CA GLU A 106 -2.88 -2.27 -14.93
C GLU A 106 -1.40 -2.37 -14.55
N THR A 107 -0.85 -1.42 -13.79
CA THR A 107 0.53 -1.48 -13.28
C THR A 107 0.68 -2.32 -12.01
N CYS A 108 -0.42 -2.70 -11.35
CA CYS A 108 -0.43 -3.60 -10.19
C CYS A 108 0.15 -4.97 -10.55
N GLY A 109 -0.20 -5.48 -11.73
CA GLY A 109 0.07 -6.86 -12.13
C GLY A 109 -0.95 -7.83 -11.54
N ASP A 110 -0.68 -9.12 -11.73
CA ASP A 110 -1.52 -10.17 -11.18
C ASP A 110 -1.28 -10.35 -9.69
N ILE A 111 -2.32 -10.86 -9.03
CA ILE A 111 -2.38 -11.01 -7.58
C ILE A 111 -2.38 -12.46 -7.12
N GLU A 112 -2.41 -13.38 -8.07
CA GLU A 112 -2.53 -14.80 -7.82
C GLU A 112 -1.20 -15.32 -7.28
N GLU A 113 -1.28 -16.33 -6.41
CA GLU A 113 -0.11 -17.05 -5.93
C GLU A 113 0.03 -18.33 -6.74
N GLU A 114 1.24 -18.60 -7.25
CA GLU A 114 1.51 -19.79 -8.05
C GLU A 114 2.74 -20.51 -7.50
N ASN A 115 2.57 -21.79 -7.17
CA ASN A 115 3.67 -22.69 -6.84
C ASN A 115 4.22 -23.33 -8.12
N GLU A 116 5.51 -23.69 -8.12
CA GLU A 116 6.17 -24.34 -9.25
C GLU A 116 6.12 -23.47 -10.53
N PHE A 117 6.33 -22.16 -10.37
CA PHE A 117 6.37 -21.19 -11.46
C PHE A 117 7.78 -21.16 -12.08
N PHE A 118 8.07 -22.10 -12.96
CA PHE A 118 9.34 -22.12 -13.70
C PHE A 118 9.29 -21.15 -14.87
N LEU A 119 9.91 -19.98 -14.73
CA LEU A 119 9.99 -18.97 -15.79
C LEU A 119 10.67 -19.54 -17.05
N THR A 120 10.00 -19.44 -18.20
CA THR A 120 10.53 -19.88 -19.51
C THR A 120 10.66 -18.74 -20.50
N LYS A 121 9.87 -17.68 -20.34
CA LYS A 121 9.85 -16.56 -21.27
C LYS A 121 9.31 -15.29 -20.61
N ILE A 122 9.86 -14.16 -21.01
CA ILE A 122 9.34 -12.83 -20.67
C ILE A 122 8.88 -12.15 -21.96
N THR A 123 7.64 -11.65 -22.00
CA THR A 123 7.11 -10.87 -23.13
C THR A 123 6.56 -9.53 -22.68
N PHE A 124 6.29 -8.64 -23.65
CA PHE A 124 5.74 -7.31 -23.40
C PHE A 124 4.45 -7.12 -24.18
N GLU A 125 3.51 -6.40 -23.59
CA GLU A 125 2.26 -5.99 -24.23
C GLU A 125 2.08 -4.48 -23.98
N GLU A 126 1.81 -3.72 -25.05
CA GLU A 126 1.43 -2.32 -24.92
C GLU A 126 -0.09 -2.23 -24.82
N LYS A 127 -0.59 -1.69 -23.71
CA LYS A 127 -2.02 -1.53 -23.48
C LYS A 127 -2.40 -0.06 -23.55
N GLU A 128 -3.23 0.30 -24.53
CA GLU A 128 -3.73 1.66 -24.69
C GLU A 128 -4.59 2.06 -23.49
N VAL A 129 -4.45 3.31 -23.04
CA VAL A 129 -5.32 3.84 -21.98
C VAL A 129 -6.70 4.20 -22.53
N PRO A 130 -7.79 3.95 -21.79
CA PRO A 130 -9.16 4.16 -22.29
C PRO A 130 -9.56 5.64 -22.40
N TYR A 131 -8.73 6.57 -21.92
CA TYR A 131 -9.01 8.00 -21.92
C TYR A 131 -7.80 8.77 -22.44
N ARG A 132 -8.04 9.62 -23.45
CA ARG A 132 -7.00 10.49 -24.00
C ARG A 132 -6.37 11.34 -22.88
N ASN A 133 -5.06 11.25 -22.75
CA ASN A 133 -4.28 12.03 -21.83
C ASN A 133 -2.97 12.46 -22.51
N GLN A 134 -2.51 13.68 -22.20
CA GLN A 134 -1.31 14.24 -22.83
C GLN A 134 0.01 13.62 -22.35
N PHE A 135 -0.01 12.93 -21.21
CA PHE A 135 1.19 12.36 -20.58
C PHE A 135 1.24 10.83 -20.64
N VAL A 136 0.09 10.17 -20.75
CA VAL A 136 0.00 8.71 -20.76
C VAL A 136 -0.93 8.28 -21.89
N SER A 137 -0.40 7.54 -22.86
CA SER A 137 -1.18 6.95 -23.96
C SER A 137 -1.23 5.42 -23.89
N HIS A 138 -0.19 4.79 -23.35
CA HIS A 138 -0.07 3.34 -23.24
C HIS A 138 0.59 2.97 -21.91
N ILE A 139 0.38 1.72 -21.48
CA ILE A 139 1.04 1.09 -20.34
C ILE A 139 1.78 -0.14 -20.86
N LYS A 140 3.06 -0.26 -20.53
CA LYS A 140 3.86 -1.42 -20.92
C LYS A 140 3.72 -2.53 -19.88
N LYS A 141 2.97 -3.58 -20.23
CA LYS A 141 2.79 -4.75 -19.37
C LYS A 141 3.92 -5.74 -19.57
N VAL A 142 4.46 -6.26 -18.47
CA VAL A 142 5.49 -7.31 -18.46
C VAL A 142 4.80 -8.64 -18.15
N LYS A 143 4.89 -9.60 -19.07
CA LYS A 143 4.26 -10.92 -18.95
C LYS A 143 5.32 -11.97 -18.66
N LEU A 144 5.14 -12.74 -17.60
CA LEU A 144 5.97 -13.90 -17.27
C LEU A 144 5.24 -15.18 -17.70
N HIS A 145 5.93 -16.04 -18.43
CA HIS A 145 5.41 -17.32 -18.91
C HIS A 145 6.09 -18.44 -18.14
N SER A 146 5.30 -19.38 -17.64
CA SER A 146 5.80 -20.57 -16.96
C SER A 146 5.94 -21.77 -17.90
N ALA A 147 6.72 -22.77 -17.50
CA ALA A 147 6.82 -24.05 -18.20
C ALA A 147 5.48 -24.82 -18.26
N LYS A 148 4.56 -24.54 -17.33
CA LYS A 148 3.21 -25.14 -17.29
C LYS A 148 2.17 -24.36 -18.13
N GLY A 149 2.60 -23.33 -18.87
CA GLY A 149 1.72 -22.53 -19.73
C GLY A 149 0.93 -21.44 -19.00
N LYS A 150 1.11 -21.27 -17.68
CA LYS A 150 0.58 -20.12 -16.94
C LYS A 150 1.29 -18.85 -17.40
N ILE A 151 0.51 -17.79 -17.63
CA ILE A 151 0.99 -16.45 -17.94
C ILE A 151 0.49 -15.52 -16.83
N VAL A 152 1.39 -14.72 -16.28
CA VAL A 152 1.07 -13.73 -15.23
C VAL A 152 1.66 -12.36 -15.55
N ASP A 153 1.00 -11.32 -15.07
CA ASP A 153 1.43 -9.94 -15.21
C ASP A 153 2.37 -9.56 -14.06
N PHE A 154 3.65 -9.33 -14.39
CA PHE A 154 4.61 -8.75 -13.45
C PHE A 154 4.37 -7.25 -13.33
N GLY A 155 3.92 -6.82 -12.15
CA GLY A 155 3.64 -5.43 -11.82
C GLY A 155 4.26 -5.01 -10.49
N TYR A 156 3.85 -3.84 -9.99
CA TYR A 156 4.38 -3.31 -8.72
C TYR A 156 4.12 -4.25 -7.54
N ARG A 157 3.02 -5.03 -7.57
CA ARG A 157 2.71 -5.99 -6.51
C ARG A 157 3.80 -7.04 -6.42
N ALA A 158 4.17 -7.64 -7.54
CA ALA A 158 5.22 -8.66 -7.55
C ALA A 158 6.59 -8.12 -7.11
N ILE A 159 6.89 -6.85 -7.42
CA ILE A 159 8.09 -6.17 -6.93
C ILE A 159 8.04 -5.96 -5.41
N MET A 160 6.90 -5.50 -4.87
CA MET A 160 6.72 -5.28 -3.43
C MET A 160 6.89 -6.59 -2.65
N GLU A 161 6.22 -7.65 -3.09
CA GLU A 161 6.27 -9.01 -2.50
C GLU A 161 7.68 -9.60 -2.59
N SER A 162 8.32 -9.52 -3.76
CA SER A 162 9.70 -9.98 -3.93
C SER A 162 10.65 -9.23 -2.99
N MET A 163 10.53 -7.90 -2.90
CA MET A 163 11.37 -7.09 -2.04
C MET A 163 11.14 -7.39 -0.55
N ALA A 164 9.89 -7.55 -0.12
CA ALA A 164 9.56 -7.87 1.27
C ALA A 164 10.13 -9.23 1.68
N TYR A 165 9.93 -10.25 0.85
CA TYR A 165 10.46 -11.59 1.08
C TYR A 165 12.01 -11.63 1.04
N LEU A 166 12.63 -10.91 0.11
CA LEU A 166 14.09 -10.76 0.05
C LEU A 166 14.67 -10.12 1.32
N ILE A 167 13.95 -9.19 1.95
CA ILE A 167 14.36 -8.58 3.22
C ILE A 167 14.12 -9.54 4.38
N GLU A 168 12.91 -10.12 4.45
CA GLU A 168 12.49 -11.09 5.47
C GLU A 168 13.50 -12.23 5.62
N LYS A 169 13.92 -12.85 4.50
CA LYS A 169 14.87 -13.98 4.51
C LYS A 169 16.26 -13.60 5.02
N GLN A 170 16.62 -12.31 4.95
CA GLN A 170 17.93 -11.81 5.39
C GLN A 170 17.94 -11.41 6.87
N ILE A 171 16.79 -10.98 7.40
CA ILE A 171 16.72 -10.40 8.76
C ILE A 171 15.89 -11.20 9.74
N THR A 172 15.29 -12.34 9.35
CA THR A 172 14.47 -13.17 10.24
C THR A 172 14.93 -14.62 10.21
N ARG A 173 14.51 -15.43 11.19
CA ARG A 173 14.90 -16.85 11.32
C ARG A 173 13.74 -17.83 11.09
N GLY A 174 12.51 -17.34 11.03
CA GLY A 174 11.31 -18.15 10.87
C GLY A 174 10.64 -18.05 9.50
N SER A 175 11.36 -17.54 8.48
CA SER A 175 10.83 -17.38 7.13
C SER A 175 10.41 -18.72 6.54
N SER A 176 9.17 -18.79 6.06
CA SER A 176 8.64 -19.97 5.37
C SER A 176 8.90 -19.89 3.87
N ILE A 177 8.96 -21.04 3.20
CA ILE A 177 9.02 -21.10 1.74
C ILE A 177 7.69 -20.55 1.19
N PRO A 178 7.70 -19.44 0.44
CA PRO A 178 6.51 -18.88 -0.17
C PRO A 178 6.21 -19.55 -1.52
N PRO A 179 5.04 -19.30 -2.11
CA PRO A 179 4.82 -19.54 -3.53
C PRO A 179 5.90 -18.89 -4.41
N ASP A 180 6.13 -19.42 -5.61
CA ASP A 180 7.16 -18.90 -6.51
C ASP A 180 6.77 -17.52 -7.07
N PHE A 181 5.53 -17.39 -7.57
CA PHE A 181 4.96 -16.10 -7.92
C PHE A 181 3.97 -15.67 -6.82
N PRO A 182 4.02 -14.41 -6.35
CA PRO A 182 4.88 -13.32 -6.82
C PRO A 182 6.29 -13.23 -6.19
N TYR A 183 6.59 -13.97 -5.12
CA TYR A 183 7.71 -13.70 -4.19
C TYR A 183 9.11 -13.89 -4.78
N LEU A 184 9.29 -14.81 -5.72
CA LEU A 184 10.57 -15.07 -6.37
C LEU A 184 10.69 -14.35 -7.72
N SER A 185 9.69 -13.56 -8.10
CA SER A 185 9.62 -12.95 -9.44
C SER A 185 10.81 -12.06 -9.77
N ALA A 186 11.23 -11.21 -8.83
CA ALA A 186 12.40 -10.36 -9.05
C ALA A 186 13.68 -11.18 -9.24
N GLU A 187 13.88 -12.23 -8.44
CA GLU A 187 15.04 -13.13 -8.55
C GLU A 187 15.02 -13.90 -9.89
N MET A 188 13.87 -14.42 -10.30
CA MET A 188 13.69 -15.11 -11.59
C MET A 188 14.01 -14.20 -12.78
N ILE A 189 13.52 -12.97 -12.77
CA ILE A 189 13.76 -11.99 -13.84
C ILE A 189 15.23 -11.57 -13.88
N VAL A 190 15.86 -11.32 -12.72
CA VAL A 190 17.28 -10.97 -12.64
C VAL A 190 18.13 -12.10 -13.19
N LYS A 191 17.83 -13.36 -12.84
CA LYS A 191 18.53 -14.52 -13.36
C LYS A 191 18.49 -14.60 -14.89
N GLU A 192 17.32 -14.31 -15.48
CA GLU A 192 17.14 -14.33 -16.94
C GLU A 192 17.90 -13.21 -17.67
N TYR A 193 17.92 -11.99 -17.12
CA TYR A 193 18.51 -10.83 -17.81
C TYR A 193 19.98 -10.54 -17.44
N TYR A 194 20.37 -10.79 -16.19
CA TYR A 194 21.68 -10.46 -15.65
C TYR A 194 22.01 -11.30 -14.40
N GLU A 195 22.27 -12.60 -14.59
CA GLU A 195 22.54 -13.54 -13.48
C GLU A 195 23.64 -13.07 -12.52
N GLU A 196 24.74 -12.52 -13.04
CA GLU A 196 25.88 -12.05 -12.23
C GLU A 196 25.51 -10.84 -11.36
N PHE A 197 24.45 -10.09 -11.71
CA PHE A 197 23.88 -9.04 -10.86
C PHE A 197 23.06 -9.64 -9.70
N GLY A 198 22.41 -10.78 -9.93
CA GLY A 198 21.60 -11.48 -8.93
C GLY A 198 22.40 -12.14 -7.80
N GLU A 199 23.71 -12.35 -7.97
CA GLU A 199 24.58 -12.97 -6.96
C GLU A 199 24.61 -12.21 -5.62
N ASN A 200 24.27 -10.92 -5.62
CA ASN A 200 24.14 -10.11 -4.41
C ASN A 200 22.66 -9.70 -4.22
N PRO A 201 21.94 -10.31 -3.26
CA PRO A 201 20.54 -9.98 -2.98
C PRO A 201 20.29 -8.50 -2.68
N LEU A 202 21.27 -7.78 -2.12
CA LEU A 202 21.13 -6.34 -1.86
C LEU A 202 20.97 -5.53 -3.14
N ARG A 203 21.55 -5.98 -4.27
CA ARG A 203 21.36 -5.30 -5.57
C ARG A 203 19.94 -5.48 -6.10
N ILE A 204 19.35 -6.66 -5.90
CA ILE A 204 17.96 -6.93 -6.26
C ILE A 204 17.01 -6.09 -5.39
N ILE A 205 17.26 -6.02 -4.07
CA ILE A 205 16.50 -5.18 -3.14
C ILE A 205 16.60 -3.70 -3.54
N ALA A 206 17.80 -3.22 -3.87
CA ALA A 206 18.02 -1.83 -4.32
C ALA A 206 17.24 -1.53 -5.61
N LEU A 207 17.27 -2.45 -6.58
CA LEU A 207 16.54 -2.27 -7.83
C LEU A 207 15.02 -2.30 -7.63
N CYS A 208 14.51 -3.17 -6.74
CA CYS A 208 13.09 -3.16 -6.37
C CYS A 208 12.70 -1.81 -5.75
N ASP A 209 13.44 -1.36 -4.73
CA ASP A 209 13.18 -0.11 -4.03
C ASP A 209 13.19 1.11 -4.95
N ALA A 210 14.17 1.17 -5.86
CA ALA A 210 14.27 2.22 -6.87
C ALA A 210 13.13 2.16 -7.88
N SER A 211 12.76 0.97 -8.37
CA SER A 211 11.68 0.81 -9.34
C SER A 211 10.33 1.25 -8.79
N LEU A 212 10.08 1.05 -7.50
CA LEU A 212 8.86 1.50 -6.80
C LEU A 212 8.77 3.04 -6.67
N GLN A 213 9.80 3.80 -7.05
CA GLN A 213 9.77 5.28 -7.12
C GLN A 213 9.17 5.81 -8.44
N PHE A 214 8.66 4.94 -9.31
CA PHE A 214 8.14 5.31 -10.62
C PHE A 214 6.71 4.80 -10.84
N SER A 215 6.00 5.37 -11.82
CA SER A 215 4.61 5.01 -12.15
C SER A 215 4.44 3.69 -12.87
N GLU A 216 5.48 3.20 -13.56
CA GLU A 216 5.52 1.89 -14.22
C GLU A 216 6.68 1.02 -13.68
N PRO A 217 6.64 0.52 -12.44
CA PRO A 217 7.79 -0.12 -11.79
C PRO A 217 8.33 -1.34 -12.54
N ALA A 218 7.45 -2.19 -13.10
CA ALA A 218 7.86 -3.37 -13.85
C ALA A 218 8.68 -3.01 -15.09
N LYS A 219 8.27 -1.97 -15.82
CA LYS A 219 9.04 -1.43 -16.95
C LYS A 219 10.41 -0.94 -16.51
N ILE A 220 10.47 -0.12 -15.45
CA ILE A 220 11.72 0.42 -14.91
C ILE A 220 12.67 -0.71 -14.47
N PHE A 221 12.14 -1.73 -13.79
CA PHE A 221 12.91 -2.88 -13.34
C PHE A 221 13.59 -3.60 -14.52
N ILE A 222 12.80 -3.93 -15.56
CA ILE A 222 13.29 -4.66 -16.73
C ILE A 222 14.26 -3.81 -17.57
N GLU A 223 13.92 -2.55 -17.84
CA GLU A 223 14.73 -1.67 -18.68
C GLU A 223 16.07 -1.34 -18.01
N SER A 224 16.09 -1.22 -16.68
CA SER A 224 17.32 -1.03 -15.92
C SER A 224 18.21 -2.26 -15.98
N LEU A 225 17.68 -3.48 -15.82
CA LEU A 225 18.49 -4.70 -15.95
C LEU A 225 19.14 -4.83 -17.33
N LYS A 226 18.37 -4.55 -18.39
CA LYS A 226 18.89 -4.56 -19.76
C LYS A 226 20.00 -3.53 -19.95
N GLU A 227 19.82 -2.32 -19.43
CA GLU A 227 20.82 -1.26 -19.51
C GLU A 227 22.06 -1.59 -18.66
N PHE A 228 21.88 -2.15 -17.47
CA PHE A 228 22.97 -2.58 -16.60
C PHE A 228 23.80 -3.68 -17.27
N LYS A 229 23.17 -4.70 -17.86
CA LYS A 229 23.89 -5.74 -18.61
C LYS A 229 24.65 -5.15 -19.79
N LYS A 230 24.00 -4.28 -20.56
CA LYS A 230 24.61 -3.61 -21.73
C LYS A 230 25.82 -2.75 -21.37
N THR A 231 25.77 -2.07 -20.23
CA THR A 231 26.83 -1.17 -19.74
C THR A 231 27.83 -1.86 -18.82
N ASN A 232 27.66 -3.17 -18.58
CA ASN A 232 28.40 -3.95 -17.59
C ASN A 232 28.39 -3.32 -16.19
N PHE A 233 27.29 -2.68 -15.82
CA PHE A 233 27.08 -2.10 -14.50
C PHE A 233 26.71 -3.21 -13.51
N ASN A 234 27.73 -3.76 -12.85
CA ASN A 234 27.59 -4.78 -11.81
C ASN A 234 28.28 -4.33 -10.52
N PRO A 235 27.71 -3.36 -9.79
CA PRO A 235 28.42 -2.72 -8.68
C PRO A 235 28.67 -3.70 -7.53
N GLU A 236 29.79 -3.54 -6.82
CA GLU A 236 30.05 -4.26 -5.57
C GLU A 236 29.15 -3.72 -4.44
N ASN A 237 28.95 -2.41 -4.42
CA ASN A 237 28.08 -1.74 -3.45
C ASN A 237 26.67 -1.54 -4.03
N ALA A 238 25.68 -2.17 -3.41
CA ALA A 238 24.27 -2.02 -3.80
C ALA A 238 23.74 -0.57 -3.70
N ASN A 239 24.40 0.33 -2.96
CA ASN A 239 24.05 1.75 -2.94
C ASN A 239 24.17 2.39 -4.34
N ASP A 240 25.11 1.93 -5.15
CA ASP A 240 25.35 2.47 -6.49
C ASP A 240 24.12 2.26 -7.40
N VAL A 241 23.34 1.21 -7.16
CA VAL A 241 22.06 0.99 -7.84
C VAL A 241 21.07 2.10 -7.48
N ILE A 242 20.96 2.49 -6.22
CA ILE A 242 20.10 3.61 -5.79
C ILE A 242 20.62 4.93 -6.38
N ASP A 243 21.93 5.17 -6.32
CA ASP A 243 22.53 6.40 -6.83
C ASP A 243 22.39 6.55 -8.34
N TYR A 244 22.39 5.45 -9.10
CA TYR A 244 22.07 5.47 -10.52
C TYR A 244 20.74 6.18 -10.82
N PHE A 245 19.70 5.94 -10.00
CA PHE A 245 18.40 6.61 -10.18
C PHE A 245 18.38 8.02 -9.61
N TYR A 246 19.00 8.26 -8.45
CA TYR A 246 19.04 9.59 -7.83
C TYR A 246 19.88 10.61 -8.63
N ASN A 247 20.86 10.14 -9.41
CA ASN A 247 21.70 10.99 -10.25
C ASN A 247 21.10 11.23 -11.65
N LYS A 248 19.91 10.71 -11.93
CA LYS A 248 19.19 10.90 -13.20
C LYS A 248 17.92 11.71 -12.99
N LYS A 249 17.55 12.46 -14.03
CA LYS A 249 16.23 13.07 -14.11
C LYS A 249 15.19 12.00 -14.43
N CYS A 250 14.06 12.04 -13.75
CA CYS A 250 12.84 11.35 -14.15
C CYS A 250 11.86 12.32 -14.81
N VAL A 251 10.77 11.82 -15.37
CA VAL A 251 9.73 12.64 -16.01
C VAL A 251 8.49 12.66 -15.13
N GLN A 252 8.03 13.85 -14.74
CA GLN A 252 6.77 14.05 -14.05
C GLN A 252 5.92 15.05 -14.83
N MET A 253 4.74 14.61 -15.29
CA MET A 253 3.82 15.43 -16.10
C MET A 253 4.52 16.13 -17.28
N GLY A 254 5.35 15.37 -18.02
CA GLY A 254 6.10 15.87 -19.18
C GLY A 254 7.35 16.69 -18.86
N ASN A 255 7.62 17.00 -17.59
CA ASN A 255 8.78 17.79 -17.19
C ASN A 255 9.89 16.93 -16.59
N PRO A 256 11.17 17.20 -16.91
CA PRO A 256 12.29 16.55 -16.24
C PRO A 256 12.43 17.07 -14.80
N VAL A 257 12.44 16.16 -13.83
CA VAL A 257 12.58 16.47 -12.40
C VAL A 257 13.58 15.53 -11.74
N ASP A 258 14.17 15.94 -10.62
CA ASP A 258 14.93 15.02 -9.78
C ASP A 258 13.99 14.03 -9.10
N LEU A 259 14.44 12.79 -8.90
CA LEU A 259 13.65 11.75 -8.24
C LEU A 259 13.15 12.22 -6.86
N THR A 260 14.03 12.87 -6.09
CA THR A 260 13.72 13.47 -4.79
C THR A 260 12.61 14.52 -4.89
N MET A 261 12.62 15.36 -5.93
CA MET A 261 11.58 16.37 -6.12
C MET A 261 10.25 15.71 -6.51
N GLY A 262 10.30 14.66 -7.34
CA GLY A 262 9.13 13.87 -7.71
C GLY A 262 8.41 13.28 -6.50
N ILE A 263 9.15 12.64 -5.59
CA ILE A 263 8.57 12.05 -4.37
C ILE A 263 8.08 13.12 -3.38
N ILE A 264 8.76 14.27 -3.28
CA ILE A 264 8.30 15.41 -2.47
C ILE A 264 6.96 15.92 -2.98
N ASN A 265 6.86 16.20 -4.29
CA ASN A 265 5.63 16.69 -4.91
C ASN A 265 4.47 15.71 -4.69
N MET A 266 4.73 14.42 -4.90
CA MET A 266 3.72 13.38 -4.71
C MET A 266 3.28 13.28 -3.24
N GLY A 267 4.22 13.29 -2.30
CA GLY A 267 3.93 13.22 -0.87
C GLY A 267 3.11 14.41 -0.37
N PHE A 268 3.45 15.64 -0.77
CA PHE A 268 2.64 16.82 -0.42
C PHE A 268 1.24 16.74 -1.01
N MET A 269 1.11 16.38 -2.29
CA MET A 269 -0.20 16.22 -2.93
C MET A 269 -1.06 15.20 -2.19
N VAL A 270 -0.51 14.02 -1.89
CA VAL A 270 -1.22 12.96 -1.15
C VAL A 270 -1.59 13.42 0.26
N GLY A 271 -0.66 14.02 0.99
CA GLY A 271 -0.90 14.50 2.35
C GLY A 271 -2.07 15.48 2.42
N GLU A 272 -2.15 16.42 1.47
CA GLU A 272 -3.27 17.37 1.40
C GLU A 272 -4.59 16.66 1.03
N ARG A 273 -4.58 15.69 0.11
CA ARG A 273 -5.79 14.93 -0.25
C ARG A 273 -6.32 14.07 0.89
N LEU A 274 -5.43 13.44 1.67
CA LEU A 274 -5.83 12.65 2.84
C LEU A 274 -6.42 13.52 3.95
N LYS A 275 -5.86 14.71 4.20
CA LYS A 275 -6.41 15.64 5.21
C LYS A 275 -7.83 16.07 4.91
N LEU A 276 -8.23 16.08 3.62
CA LEU A 276 -9.58 16.45 3.22
C LEU A 276 -10.65 15.43 3.63
N TYR A 277 -10.27 14.19 4.00
CA TYR A 277 -11.23 13.28 4.66
C TYR A 277 -11.78 13.89 5.95
N MET A 278 -11.00 14.74 6.63
CA MET A 278 -11.40 15.42 7.86
C MET A 278 -10.90 16.87 7.85
N ASN A 279 -11.53 17.72 7.04
CA ASN A 279 -11.06 19.08 6.70
C ASN A 279 -11.29 20.18 7.77
N ASN A 280 -11.41 19.84 9.06
CA ASN A 280 -11.59 20.80 10.15
C ASN A 280 -10.39 20.78 11.12
N ALA A 281 -10.02 21.95 11.67
CA ALA A 281 -8.91 22.07 12.62
C ALA A 281 -9.06 21.25 13.91
N SER A 282 -10.30 20.92 14.29
CA SER A 282 -10.60 20.01 15.41
C SER A 282 -10.09 18.58 15.20
N PHE A 283 -9.81 18.19 13.94
CA PHE A 283 -9.28 16.87 13.57
C PHE A 283 -7.75 16.82 13.52
N LYS A 284 -7.09 17.69 14.30
CA LYS A 284 -5.63 17.70 14.45
C LYS A 284 -5.05 16.31 14.75
N PRO A 285 -5.63 15.47 15.64
CA PRO A 285 -5.11 14.11 15.88
C PRO A 285 -5.03 13.24 14.61
N PHE A 286 -6.01 13.35 13.70
CA PHE A 286 -5.99 12.67 12.41
C PHE A 286 -4.95 13.26 11.45
N HIS A 287 -4.85 14.61 11.39
CA HIS A 287 -3.81 15.26 10.57
C HIS A 287 -2.41 14.92 11.04
N ASP A 288 -2.18 14.79 12.35
CA ASP A 288 -0.91 14.37 12.95
C ASP A 288 -0.47 12.98 12.46
N VAL A 289 -1.41 12.04 12.23
CA VAL A 289 -1.12 10.72 11.64
C VAL A 289 -0.52 10.91 10.25
N ILE A 290 -1.22 11.64 9.36
CA ILE A 290 -0.78 11.92 7.99
C ILE A 290 0.57 12.62 7.97
N HIS A 291 0.75 13.63 8.80
CA HIS A 291 2.01 14.36 8.93
C HIS A 291 3.16 13.44 9.36
N THR A 292 2.89 12.51 10.28
CA THR A 292 3.89 11.57 10.77
C THR A 292 4.28 10.57 9.68
N THR A 293 3.32 9.95 9.00
CA THR A 293 3.56 8.90 7.99
C THR A 293 4.20 9.47 6.72
N ILE A 294 3.56 10.45 6.07
CA ILE A 294 4.06 11.06 4.83
C ILE A 294 5.34 11.86 5.09
N GLY A 295 5.40 12.60 6.21
CA GLY A 295 6.59 13.35 6.60
C GLY A 295 7.79 12.44 6.88
N PHE A 296 7.55 11.27 7.49
CA PHE A 296 8.58 10.25 7.65
C PHE A 296 9.12 9.77 6.29
N GLY A 297 8.24 9.39 5.37
CA GLY A 297 8.65 8.84 4.07
C GLY A 297 9.45 9.82 3.22
N ILE A 298 8.97 11.05 3.09
CA ILE A 298 9.70 12.13 2.43
C ILE A 298 11.07 12.33 3.09
N SER A 299 11.10 12.39 4.43
CA SER A 299 12.36 12.60 5.14
C SER A 299 13.36 11.47 4.93
N GLN A 300 12.93 10.20 4.85
CA GLN A 300 13.85 9.09 4.56
C GLN A 300 14.41 9.20 3.14
N ARG A 301 13.56 9.46 2.14
CA ARG A 301 14.00 9.54 0.75
C ARG A 301 14.97 10.68 0.47
N ILE A 302 14.88 11.78 1.23
CA ILE A 302 15.83 12.90 1.13
C ILE A 302 17.11 12.63 1.91
N LYS A 303 17.00 12.23 3.18
CA LYS A 303 18.13 12.25 4.13
C LYS A 303 18.84 10.91 4.27
N ASN A 304 18.13 9.81 4.03
CA ASN A 304 18.60 8.45 4.28
C ASN A 304 18.22 7.55 3.10
N ARG A 305 18.55 7.92 1.86
CA ARG A 305 18.07 7.22 0.65
C ARG A 305 18.39 5.72 0.59
N TYR A 306 19.39 5.25 1.34
CA TYR A 306 19.77 3.84 1.42
C TYR A 306 19.11 3.06 2.58
N PHE A 307 18.18 3.68 3.32
CA PHE A 307 17.66 3.12 4.58
C PHE A 307 17.10 1.71 4.47
N ILE A 308 16.52 1.34 3.32
CA ILE A 308 16.05 -0.03 3.05
C ILE A 308 17.21 -1.04 3.08
N LEU A 309 18.32 -0.73 2.39
CA LEU A 309 19.52 -1.56 2.40
C LEU A 309 20.13 -1.59 3.81
N ASP A 310 20.09 -0.46 4.50
CA ASP A 310 20.62 -0.36 5.85
C ASP A 310 19.78 -1.18 6.84
N ILE A 311 18.46 -1.33 6.65
CA ILE A 311 17.65 -2.27 7.44
C ILE A 311 18.25 -3.68 7.28
N VAL A 312 18.50 -4.13 6.06
CA VAL A 312 19.07 -5.46 5.82
C VAL A 312 20.45 -5.62 6.44
N ARG A 313 21.34 -4.62 6.25
CA ARG A 313 22.71 -4.62 6.78
C ARG A 313 22.78 -4.61 8.31
N ASN A 314 21.76 -4.07 8.98
CA ASN A 314 21.66 -4.08 10.44
C ASN A 314 21.21 -5.45 11.00
N GLY A 315 20.97 -6.45 10.13
CA GLY A 315 20.80 -7.84 10.52
C GLY A 315 19.48 -8.13 11.23
N TYR A 316 19.53 -9.09 12.14
CA TYR A 316 18.36 -9.74 12.73
C TYR A 316 17.32 -8.75 13.31
N ALA A 317 16.06 -8.92 12.91
CA ALA A 317 14.97 -7.96 13.06
C ALA A 317 14.72 -7.52 14.50
N LEU A 318 14.70 -8.44 15.47
CA LEU A 318 14.44 -8.09 16.88
C LEU A 318 15.56 -7.26 17.52
N THR A 319 16.78 -7.37 16.98
CA THR A 319 17.95 -6.61 17.44
C THR A 319 18.31 -5.47 16.50
N ASN A 320 17.54 -5.24 15.44
CA ASN A 320 17.87 -4.30 14.37
C ASN A 320 17.61 -2.85 14.83
N PRO A 321 18.67 -2.04 15.06
CA PRO A 321 18.50 -0.70 15.62
C PRO A 321 17.77 0.25 14.68
N LEU A 322 17.94 0.10 13.36
CA LEU A 322 17.28 0.97 12.38
C LEU A 322 15.78 0.65 12.30
N LEU A 323 15.42 -0.63 12.23
CA LEU A 323 14.03 -1.05 12.21
C LEU A 323 13.30 -0.59 13.47
N ARG A 324 13.92 -0.78 14.65
CA ARG A 324 13.39 -0.28 15.93
C ARG A 324 13.22 1.23 15.92
N LYS A 325 14.19 1.98 15.38
CA LYS A 325 14.11 3.44 15.24
C LYS A 325 12.97 3.87 14.33
N ILE A 326 12.71 3.15 13.24
CA ILE A 326 11.58 3.41 12.35
C ILE A 326 10.27 3.18 13.09
N LEU A 327 10.11 2.01 13.74
CA LEU A 327 8.92 1.68 14.53
C LEU A 327 8.65 2.72 15.62
N LEU A 328 9.66 3.15 16.37
CA LEU A 328 9.49 4.22 17.35
C LEU A 328 9.09 5.57 16.74
N LYS A 329 9.48 5.85 15.49
CA LYS A 329 9.22 7.14 14.84
C LYS A 329 7.85 7.21 14.16
N VAL A 330 7.37 6.11 13.57
CA VAL A 330 6.13 6.10 12.79
C VAL A 330 5.05 5.17 13.37
N GLY A 331 5.40 4.29 14.31
CA GLY A 331 4.49 3.29 14.84
C GLY A 331 4.26 2.12 13.88
N THR A 332 3.19 1.38 14.12
CA THR A 332 2.68 0.33 13.23
C THR A 332 1.45 0.80 12.46
N PRO A 333 1.09 0.15 11.34
CA PRO A 333 -0.30 0.18 10.89
C PRO A 333 -1.23 -0.42 11.97
N ILE A 334 -2.54 -0.32 11.76
CA ILE A 334 -3.52 -1.07 12.54
C ILE A 334 -3.27 -2.55 12.30
N ILE A 335 -3.14 -3.32 13.38
CA ILE A 335 -2.91 -4.75 13.35
C ILE A 335 -4.20 -5.45 13.72
N LYS A 336 -4.75 -6.25 12.81
CA LYS A 336 -5.84 -7.16 13.09
C LYS A 336 -5.26 -8.56 13.25
N ASP A 337 -5.53 -9.22 14.37
CA ASP A 337 -4.99 -10.56 14.64
C ASP A 337 -6.01 -11.68 14.34
N ILE A 338 -5.62 -12.94 14.54
CA ILE A 338 -6.49 -14.11 14.24
C ILE A 338 -7.79 -14.14 15.06
N ASN A 339 -7.82 -13.48 16.21
CA ASN A 339 -9.01 -13.43 17.05
C ASN A 339 -9.96 -12.32 16.61
N ASP A 340 -9.64 -11.55 15.56
CA ASP A 340 -10.23 -10.25 15.25
C ASP A 340 -9.98 -9.22 16.36
N ASP A 341 -8.87 -9.31 17.10
CA ASP A 341 -8.43 -8.24 18.00
C ASP A 341 -7.60 -7.22 17.23
N PHE A 342 -7.75 -5.94 17.61
CA PHE A 342 -7.10 -4.82 16.92
C PHE A 342 -6.06 -4.18 17.83
N TRP A 343 -4.87 -3.97 17.27
CA TRP A 343 -3.71 -3.45 17.98
C TRP A 343 -3.06 -2.33 17.20
N MET A 344 -2.35 -1.47 17.92
CA MET A 344 -1.49 -0.43 17.35
C MET A 344 -0.35 -0.16 18.32
N ILE A 345 0.86 0.00 17.79
CA ILE A 345 1.98 0.58 18.52
C ILE A 345 2.14 2.02 18.00
N PRO A 346 1.76 3.06 18.75
CA PRO A 346 1.87 4.43 18.28
C PRO A 346 3.35 4.88 18.22
N PRO A 347 3.66 5.96 17.48
CA PRO A 347 4.96 6.62 17.60
C PRO A 347 5.30 7.00 19.04
N ILE A 348 6.58 6.98 19.40
CA ILE A 348 7.04 7.35 20.74
C ILE A 348 6.58 8.77 21.10
N GLY A 349 6.06 8.92 22.33
CA GLY A 349 5.52 10.19 22.81
C GLY A 349 4.15 10.57 22.26
N LYS A 350 3.51 9.73 21.45
CA LYS A 350 2.10 9.90 21.06
C LYS A 350 1.21 9.06 21.98
N ASN A 351 0.17 9.71 22.51
CA ASN A 351 -0.89 9.01 23.21
C ASN A 351 -1.81 8.34 22.17
N PRO A 352 -2.10 7.02 22.27
CA PRO A 352 -3.07 6.34 21.40
C PRO A 352 -4.40 7.09 21.25
N SER A 353 -4.92 7.72 22.31
CA SER A 353 -6.19 8.45 22.27
C SER A 353 -6.17 9.69 21.36
N ASN A 354 -4.97 10.20 21.04
CA ASN A 354 -4.73 11.40 20.23
C ASN A 354 -3.97 11.06 18.94
N TYR A 355 -3.97 9.79 18.52
CA TYR A 355 -3.36 9.33 17.29
C TYR A 355 -4.39 8.50 16.51
N TRP A 356 -5.26 9.22 15.79
CA TRP A 356 -6.51 8.70 15.20
C TRP A 356 -6.28 7.87 13.94
N LEU A 357 -5.39 6.88 14.01
CA LEU A 357 -5.07 5.97 12.91
C LEU A 357 -6.29 5.12 12.52
N GLU A 358 -7.18 4.86 13.47
CA GLU A 358 -8.38 4.06 13.30
C GLU A 358 -9.42 4.63 12.31
N TYR A 359 -9.29 5.91 11.94
CA TYR A 359 -10.12 6.48 10.89
C TYR A 359 -9.76 5.92 9.50
N PHE A 360 -8.55 5.40 9.28
CA PHE A 360 -8.18 4.82 7.99
C PHE A 360 -8.95 3.53 7.68
N PRO A 361 -9.08 2.55 8.60
CA PRO A 361 -10.02 1.44 8.44
C PRO A 361 -11.49 1.89 8.27
N ALA A 362 -11.91 2.98 8.90
CA ALA A 362 -13.27 3.52 8.69
C ALA A 362 -13.45 4.11 7.28
N VAL A 363 -12.42 4.79 6.76
CA VAL A 363 -12.37 5.25 5.36
C VAL A 363 -12.41 4.06 4.40
N GLU A 364 -11.72 2.96 4.72
CA GLU A 364 -11.80 1.69 3.96
C GLU A 364 -13.23 1.13 3.93
N ALA A 365 -13.89 1.05 5.08
CA ALA A 365 -15.27 0.56 5.16
C ALA A 365 -16.24 1.42 4.33
N ILE A 366 -16.10 2.75 4.37
CA ILE A 366 -16.90 3.65 3.53
C ILE A 366 -16.52 3.50 2.05
N TYR A 367 -15.25 3.32 1.71
CA TYR A 367 -14.83 3.01 0.35
C TYR A 367 -15.48 1.73 -0.16
N ASN A 368 -15.48 0.66 0.63
CA ASN A 368 -16.12 -0.60 0.28
C ASN A 368 -17.63 -0.43 0.06
N THR A 369 -18.28 0.40 0.87
CA THR A 369 -19.68 0.78 0.67
C THR A 369 -19.88 1.51 -0.65
N ILE A 370 -19.22 2.66 -0.84
CA ILE A 370 -19.45 3.55 -1.97
C ILE A 370 -18.95 2.96 -3.31
N ALA A 371 -17.81 2.26 -3.28
CA ALA A 371 -17.11 1.79 -4.48
C ALA A 371 -17.46 0.36 -4.91
N ASN A 372 -17.76 -0.51 -3.95
CA ASN A 372 -18.02 -1.91 -4.23
C ASN A 372 -19.48 -2.30 -3.97
N GLY A 373 -20.25 -1.44 -3.29
CA GLY A 373 -21.64 -1.73 -2.94
C GLY A 373 -21.75 -2.79 -1.84
N PHE A 374 -20.83 -2.80 -0.86
CA PHE A 374 -20.98 -3.62 0.33
C PHE A 374 -21.77 -2.87 1.42
N ASP A 375 -22.71 -3.53 2.09
CA ASP A 375 -23.48 -2.97 3.22
C ASP A 375 -22.82 -3.24 4.58
N ILE A 376 -21.97 -4.27 4.64
CA ILE A 376 -21.41 -4.75 5.90
C ILE A 376 -20.20 -3.91 6.33
N CYS A 377 -20.29 -3.33 7.53
CA CYS A 377 -19.13 -2.75 8.20
C CYS A 377 -18.22 -3.85 8.76
N GLU A 378 -17.09 -4.10 8.09
CA GLU A 378 -16.08 -5.09 8.54
C GLU A 378 -15.43 -4.74 9.89
N LEU A 379 -15.67 -3.53 10.41
CA LEU A 379 -15.22 -3.10 11.73
C LEU A 379 -16.14 -3.57 12.87
N PHE A 380 -17.24 -4.28 12.59
CA PHE A 380 -18.17 -4.74 13.63
C PHE A 380 -17.47 -5.56 14.73
N ASN A 381 -16.67 -6.56 14.36
CA ASN A 381 -15.95 -7.41 15.32
C ASN A 381 -14.96 -6.60 16.17
N TRP A 382 -14.44 -5.49 15.63
CA TRP A 382 -13.59 -4.57 16.38
C TRP A 382 -14.39 -3.77 17.42
N CYS A 383 -15.51 -3.18 16.98
CA CYS A 383 -16.37 -2.39 17.84
C CYS A 383 -16.95 -3.25 18.97
N GLU A 384 -17.34 -4.50 18.71
CA GLU A 384 -17.88 -5.40 19.75
C GLU A 384 -16.95 -5.55 20.96
N LYS A 385 -15.64 -5.47 20.74
CA LYS A 385 -14.61 -5.61 21.78
C LYS A 385 -14.10 -4.28 22.32
N SER A 386 -14.54 -3.16 21.75
CA SER A 386 -14.06 -1.83 22.13
C SER A 386 -14.83 -1.32 23.34
N PRO A 387 -14.15 -0.83 24.39
CA PRO A 387 -14.84 -0.19 25.50
C PRO A 387 -15.51 1.10 24.98
N HIS A 388 -16.77 1.34 25.38
CA HIS A 388 -17.56 2.54 25.08
C HIS A 388 -18.18 2.64 23.68
N THR A 389 -18.18 1.57 22.91
CA THR A 389 -19.00 1.47 21.69
C THR A 389 -20.35 0.81 22.03
N ILE A 390 -21.39 1.12 21.23
CA ILE A 390 -22.77 0.67 21.47
C ILE A 390 -23.18 -0.09 20.23
N GLU A 391 -23.13 -1.42 20.28
CA GLU A 391 -23.28 -2.23 19.07
C GLU A 391 -24.71 -2.73 18.95
N ASP A 392 -25.24 -2.65 17.72
CA ASP A 392 -26.53 -3.21 17.36
C ASP A 392 -26.54 -3.60 15.87
N GLU A 393 -27.66 -4.13 15.40
CA GLU A 393 -27.82 -4.61 14.02
C GLU A 393 -27.53 -3.55 12.95
N ARG A 394 -27.60 -2.25 13.29
CA ARG A 394 -27.29 -1.16 12.37
C ARG A 394 -25.81 -1.14 12.02
N CYS A 395 -24.92 -1.65 12.85
CA CYS A 395 -23.49 -1.77 12.50
C CYS A 395 -23.27 -2.59 11.23
N ILE A 396 -24.06 -3.65 11.08
CA ILE A 396 -23.90 -4.64 10.02
C ILE A 396 -24.74 -4.25 8.81
N ASN A 397 -25.99 -3.84 9.03
CA ASN A 397 -26.95 -3.68 7.94
C ASN A 397 -27.05 -2.24 7.43
N GLU A 398 -26.78 -1.25 8.28
CA GLU A 398 -27.03 0.16 7.97
C GLU A 398 -26.14 1.12 8.77
N PRO A 399 -24.81 0.99 8.69
CA PRO A 399 -23.87 1.76 9.52
C PRO A 399 -24.00 3.27 9.32
N TRP A 400 -24.52 3.72 8.16
CA TRP A 400 -24.84 5.13 7.90
C TRP A 400 -25.97 5.69 8.76
N LYS A 401 -26.90 4.88 9.28
CA LYS A 401 -27.98 5.36 10.16
C LYS A 401 -27.49 5.75 11.55
N ARG A 402 -26.25 5.36 11.91
CA ARG A 402 -25.63 5.70 13.20
C ARG A 402 -25.26 7.18 13.34
N VAL A 403 -25.41 7.99 12.30
CA VAL A 403 -25.22 9.47 12.37
C VAL A 403 -26.11 10.19 13.39
N GLY A 404 -27.20 9.53 13.79
CA GLY A 404 -28.13 10.00 14.83
C GLY A 404 -27.75 9.61 16.26
N ASP A 405 -26.74 8.76 16.44
CA ASP A 405 -26.32 8.32 17.77
C ASP A 405 -25.68 9.49 18.56
N LYS A 406 -25.78 9.45 19.89
CA LYS A 406 -25.21 10.48 20.78
C LYS A 406 -23.68 10.51 20.71
N SER A 407 -23.06 9.34 20.60
CA SER A 407 -21.63 9.16 20.38
C SER A 407 -21.45 8.49 19.03
N LEU A 408 -20.66 9.09 18.14
CA LEU A 408 -20.48 8.59 16.77
C LEU A 408 -19.23 7.73 16.69
N CYS A 409 -19.37 6.52 16.14
CA CYS A 409 -18.21 5.74 15.72
C CYS A 409 -17.50 6.43 14.53
N PRO A 410 -16.22 6.08 14.24
CA PRO A 410 -15.48 6.70 13.14
C PRO A 410 -16.21 6.66 11.78
N TYR A 411 -16.89 5.55 11.45
CA TYR A 411 -17.71 5.44 10.23
C TYR A 411 -18.82 6.50 10.21
N ALA A 412 -19.64 6.56 11.27
CA ALA A 412 -20.75 7.50 11.37
C ALA A 412 -20.27 8.95 11.43
N MET A 413 -19.14 9.20 12.08
CA MET A 413 -18.52 10.52 12.14
C MET A 413 -18.11 10.99 10.74
N LEU A 414 -17.41 10.15 9.96
CA LEU A 414 -17.02 10.47 8.59
C LEU A 414 -18.25 10.68 7.71
N TRP A 415 -19.25 9.78 7.77
CA TRP A 415 -20.49 9.90 7.00
C TRP A 415 -21.22 11.21 7.29
N LYS A 416 -21.31 11.60 8.56
CA LYS A 416 -21.89 12.88 8.98
C LYS A 416 -21.05 14.08 8.55
N HIS A 417 -19.73 14.00 8.74
CA HIS A 417 -18.78 15.06 8.39
C HIS A 417 -18.76 15.33 6.88
N TRP A 418 -18.92 14.29 6.07
CA TRP A 418 -19.06 14.37 4.61
C TRP A 418 -20.49 14.73 4.18
N ASN A 419 -21.32 15.27 5.07
CA ASN A 419 -22.67 15.69 4.78
C ASN A 419 -23.53 14.62 4.07
N LEU A 420 -23.30 13.34 4.39
CA LEU A 420 -24.01 12.22 3.78
C LEU A 420 -25.23 11.75 4.59
N SER A 421 -25.53 12.39 5.73
CA SER A 421 -26.57 11.96 6.67
C SER A 421 -27.97 11.80 6.08
N SER A 422 -28.26 12.48 4.96
CA SER A 422 -29.55 12.44 4.29
C SER A 422 -29.61 11.46 3.11
N TYR A 423 -28.54 10.69 2.87
CA TYR A 423 -28.46 9.72 1.79
C TYR A 423 -28.48 8.28 2.33
N ILE A 424 -29.22 7.43 1.65
CA ILE A 424 -29.43 6.02 2.02
C ILE A 424 -28.82 5.15 0.90
N PRO A 425 -27.70 4.47 1.17
CA PRO A 425 -27.18 3.39 0.32
C PRO A 425 -28.25 2.39 -0.12
N ASN A 426 -28.42 2.22 -1.42
CA ASN A 426 -29.21 1.15 -2.03
C ASN A 426 -28.28 0.32 -2.93
N ILE A 427 -27.92 -0.85 -2.42
CA ILE A 427 -27.06 -1.81 -3.11
C ILE A 427 -27.95 -2.58 -4.08
N LYS A 428 -27.58 -2.59 -5.36
CA LYS A 428 -28.22 -3.52 -6.29
C LYS A 428 -27.91 -4.94 -5.81
N SER A 429 -28.94 -5.68 -5.40
CA SER A 429 -28.86 -7.13 -5.28
C SER A 429 -28.43 -7.68 -6.64
N SER A 430 -27.20 -8.13 -6.75
CA SER A 430 -26.73 -8.88 -7.92
C SER A 430 -27.55 -10.17 -7.98
N TYR A 431 -28.43 -10.29 -8.96
CA TYR A 431 -28.98 -11.58 -9.40
C TYR A 431 -27.97 -12.28 -10.31
#